data_AF-A0A829PXN9-F1
#
_entry.id   AF-A0A829PXN9-F1
#
_cell.length_a   1.000
_cell.length_b   1.000
_cell.length_c   1.000
_cell.angle_alpha   90.00
_cell.angle_beta   90.00
_cell.angle_gamma   90.00
#
_symmetry.space_group_name_H-M   'P 1'
#
loop_
_entity.id
_entity.type
_entity.pdbx_description
1 polymer ?
#
loop_
_entity_poly.entity_id
_entity_poly.type
_entity_poly.pdbx_seq_one_letter_code
_entity_poly.pdbx_strand_id
1 'polypeptide(L)'
;MLGSPLTLTASVQLAGLAPAEVAVQAVIGRVDLDDKLSDSEIVPMVHTGSRGDGVETFSTTTTLPVSGSVGYTVRVLPHHPLLASDSELGLAVLAASDLEH
;
A
#
# COMPACT_ATOMS: atom_id res chain seq x y z
N MET A 1 7.73 -16.63 19.37
CA MET A 1 7.88 -15.18 19.20
C MET A 1 7.00 -14.77 18.03
N LEU A 2 6.07 -13.85 18.26
CA LEU A 2 5.16 -13.32 17.24
C LEU A 2 5.97 -12.31 16.38
N GLY A 3 5.61 -12.16 15.11
CA GLY A 3 6.49 -11.72 14.00
C GLY A 3 7.23 -10.39 14.15
N SER A 4 8.26 -10.21 13.32
CA SER A 4 8.98 -8.94 13.19
C SER A 4 8.08 -7.86 12.57
N PRO A 5 8.20 -6.59 12.99
CA PRO A 5 7.49 -5.49 12.34
C PRO A 5 7.99 -5.33 10.91
N LEU A 6 7.05 -5.21 9.97
CA LEU A 6 7.30 -4.84 8.59
C LEU A 6 6.76 -3.43 8.36
N THR A 7 7.64 -2.51 7.99
CA THR A 7 7.26 -1.17 7.54
C THR A 7 7.27 -1.13 6.02
N LEU A 8 6.14 -0.73 5.43
CA LEU A 8 6.02 -0.50 4.00
C LEU A 8 5.90 1.00 3.75
N THR A 9 6.62 1.48 2.75
CA THR A 9 6.57 2.87 2.30
C THR A 9 6.35 2.90 0.80
N ALA A 10 5.40 3.70 0.35
CA ALA A 10 5.05 3.88 -1.05
C ALA A 10 5.24 5.33 -1.45
N SER A 11 5.94 5.56 -2.56
CA SER A 11 5.97 6.86 -3.25
C SER A 11 4.94 6.82 -4.37
N VAL A 12 3.96 7.73 -4.33
CA VAL A 12 2.80 7.74 -5.23
C VAL A 12 2.71 9.07 -5.96
N GLN A 13 2.74 9.03 -7.29
CA GLN A 13 2.46 10.22 -8.12
C GLN A 13 0.96 10.43 -8.21
N LEU A 14 0.43 11.46 -7.54
CA LEU A 14 -1.02 11.72 -7.50
C LEU A 14 -1.53 12.58 -8.67
N ALA A 15 -0.63 13.08 -9.52
CA ALA A 15 -0.97 13.80 -10.75
C ALA A 15 -2.01 14.94 -10.55
N GLY A 16 -1.94 15.63 -9.41
CA GLY A 16 -2.82 16.75 -9.07
C GLY A 16 -3.95 16.42 -8.09
N LEU A 17 -4.17 15.15 -7.76
CA LEU A 17 -5.04 14.77 -6.63
C LEU A 17 -4.35 15.07 -5.30
N ALA A 18 -5.13 15.52 -4.31
CA ALA A 18 -4.67 15.65 -2.94
C ALA A 18 -4.54 14.27 -2.27
N PRO A 19 -3.65 14.10 -1.28
CA PRO A 19 -3.55 12.84 -0.52
C PRO A 19 -4.86 12.37 0.11
N ALA A 20 -5.76 13.29 0.47
CA ALA A 20 -7.07 12.98 1.03
C ALA A 20 -8.11 12.52 -0.02
N GLU A 21 -7.79 12.65 -1.31
CA GLU A 21 -8.63 12.20 -2.43
C GLU A 21 -8.26 10.79 -2.91
N VAL A 22 -7.40 10.10 -2.16
CA VAL A 22 -7.02 8.71 -2.43
C VAL A 22 -6.97 7.88 -1.14
N ALA A 23 -7.31 6.60 -1.27
CA ALA A 23 -7.02 5.60 -0.27
C ALA A 23 -5.81 4.77 -0.75
N VAL A 24 -4.70 4.85 -0.02
CA VAL A 24 -3.51 4.04 -0.30
C VAL A 24 -3.50 2.86 0.65
N GLN A 25 -3.37 1.65 0.08
CA GLN A 25 -3.52 0.41 0.82
C GLN A 25 -2.39 -0.55 0.46
N ALA A 26 -1.78 -1.13 1.48
CA ALA A 26 -0.92 -2.30 1.34
C ALA A 26 -1.78 -3.57 1.38
N VAL A 27 -1.62 -4.44 0.40
CA VAL A 27 -2.21 -5.78 0.39
C VAL A 27 -1.07 -6.74 0.68
N ILE A 28 -1.12 -7.40 1.84
CA ILE A 28 -0.03 -8.21 2.38
C ILE A 28 -0.54 -9.63 2.55
N GLY A 29 0.19 -10.62 2.05
CA GLY A 29 -0.27 -12.00 2.08
C GLY A 29 0.86 -12.99 1.85
N ARG A 30 0.49 -14.26 1.89
CA ARG A 30 1.42 -15.34 1.53
C ARG A 30 1.61 -15.36 0.03
N VAL A 31 2.83 -15.60 -0.41
CA VAL A 31 3.13 -15.82 -1.82
C VAL A 31 3.35 -17.30 -2.05
N ASP A 32 2.64 -17.85 -3.04
CA ASP A 32 2.86 -19.20 -3.53
C ASP A 32 3.99 -19.25 -4.57
N LEU A 33 4.25 -20.44 -5.14
CA LEU A 33 5.32 -20.64 -6.12
C LEU A 33 5.05 -19.94 -7.47
N ASP A 34 3.83 -19.45 -7.69
CA ASP A 34 3.39 -18.74 -8.90
C ASP A 34 3.36 -17.21 -8.69
N ASP A 35 4.02 -16.71 -7.63
CA ASP A 35 4.03 -15.31 -7.20
C ASP A 35 2.63 -14.72 -6.91
N LYS A 36 1.65 -15.57 -6.59
CA LYS A 36 0.29 -15.11 -6.27
C LYS A 36 0.13 -14.85 -4.78
N LEU A 37 -0.42 -13.68 -4.46
CA LEU A 37 -0.86 -13.36 -3.11
C LEU A 37 -2.11 -14.18 -2.75
N SER A 38 -2.04 -14.87 -1.62
CA SER A 38 -3.15 -15.59 -0.98
C SER A 38 -3.23 -15.20 0.50
N ASP A 39 -4.39 -15.43 1.13
CA ASP A 39 -4.66 -15.06 2.53
C ASP A 39 -4.28 -13.60 2.84
N SER A 40 -4.70 -12.68 1.98
CA SER A 40 -4.25 -11.29 2.05
C SER A 40 -5.04 -10.45 3.05
N GLU A 41 -4.32 -9.61 3.77
CA GLU A 41 -4.84 -8.54 4.62
C GLU A 41 -4.63 -7.19 3.91
N ILE A 42 -5.63 -6.32 3.99
CA ILE A 42 -5.55 -4.95 3.50
C ILE A 42 -5.24 -4.04 4.68
N VAL A 43 -4.09 -3.38 4.63
CA VAL A 43 -3.64 -2.44 5.65
C VAL A 43 -3.64 -1.03 5.06
N PRO A 44 -4.39 -0.07 5.64
CA PRO A 44 -4.36 1.31 5.17
C PRO A 44 -2.96 1.92 5.40
N MET A 45 -2.52 2.73 4.45
CA MET A 45 -1.28 3.49 4.53
C MET A 45 -1.60 4.95 4.82
N VAL A 46 -0.84 5.54 5.75
CA VAL A 46 -0.99 6.93 6.17
C VAL A 46 -0.07 7.81 5.35
N HIS A 47 -0.56 8.96 4.89
CA HIS A 47 0.28 9.96 4.24
C HIS A 47 1.31 10.51 5.25
N THR A 48 2.60 10.45 4.92
CA THR A 48 3.69 10.86 5.81
C THR A 48 4.51 12.03 5.26
N GLY A 49 4.20 12.52 4.05
CA GLY A 49 4.82 13.73 3.51
C GLY A 49 4.86 13.76 1.99
N SER A 50 5.39 14.85 1.45
CA SER A 50 5.59 15.06 0.01
C SER A 50 7.09 15.13 -0.30
N ARG A 51 7.52 14.52 -1.40
CA ARG A 51 8.91 14.60 -1.89
C ARG A 51 9.11 15.72 -2.92
N GLY A 52 8.04 16.40 -3.32
CA GLY A 52 8.04 17.36 -4.44
C GLY A 52 7.53 16.74 -5.75
N ASP A 53 7.28 17.59 -6.74
CA ASP A 53 6.84 17.19 -8.10
C ASP A 53 5.56 16.34 -8.17
N GLY A 54 4.71 16.42 -7.13
CA GLY A 54 3.46 15.65 -7.03
C GLY A 54 3.62 14.22 -6.54
N VAL A 55 4.82 13.86 -6.05
CA VAL A 55 5.11 12.58 -5.40
C VAL A 55 4.81 12.67 -3.91
N GLU A 56 3.86 11.88 -3.47
CA GLU A 56 3.41 11.79 -2.09
C GLU A 56 3.84 10.46 -1.46
N THR A 57 4.28 10.51 -0.21
CA THR A 57 4.78 9.35 0.54
C THR A 57 3.70 8.85 1.48
N PHE A 58 3.43 7.55 1.43
CA PHE A 58 2.53 6.85 2.34
C PHE A 58 3.27 5.73 3.06
N SER A 59 2.95 5.48 4.32
CA SER A 59 3.60 4.44 5.12
C SER A 59 2.61 3.68 6.01
N THR A 60 2.92 2.41 6.28
CA THR A 60 2.25 1.60 7.29
C THR A 60 3.24 0.64 7.93
N THR A 61 2.96 0.26 9.19
CA THR A 61 3.73 -0.76 9.89
C THR A 61 2.75 -1.83 10.37
N THR A 62 2.99 -3.08 9.99
CA THR A 62 2.21 -4.22 10.46
C THR A 62 3.11 -5.32 11.01
N THR A 63 2.53 -6.20 11.80
CA THR A 63 3.24 -7.38 12.32
C THR A 63 2.97 -8.53 11.38
N LEU A 64 4.02 -9.17 10.85
CA LEU A 64 3.83 -10.27 9.93
C LEU A 64 3.15 -11.45 10.65
N PRO A 65 1.95 -11.89 10.19
CA PRO A 65 1.18 -12.88 10.93
C PRO A 65 1.70 -14.31 10.76
N VAL A 66 2.72 -14.55 9.91
CA VAL A 66 3.09 -15.90 9.46
C VAL A 66 4.59 -16.09 9.24
N SER A 67 5.05 -17.33 9.45
CA SER A 67 6.36 -17.81 9.03
C SER A 67 6.30 -18.27 7.56
N GLY A 68 7.31 -17.92 6.74
CA GLY A 68 7.36 -18.24 5.30
C GLY A 68 7.54 -17.00 4.42
N SER A 69 7.52 -17.18 3.10
CA SER A 69 7.60 -16.05 2.15
C SER A 69 6.34 -15.21 2.22
N VAL A 70 6.51 -13.92 2.46
CA VAL A 70 5.45 -12.91 2.44
C VAL A 70 5.67 -12.02 1.24
N GLY A 71 4.59 -11.73 0.51
CA GLY A 71 4.58 -10.70 -0.51
C GLY A 71 3.65 -9.57 -0.13
N TYR A 72 3.85 -8.45 -0.81
CA TYR A 72 2.97 -7.30 -0.69
C TYR A 72 2.80 -6.61 -2.04
N THR A 73 1.68 -5.93 -2.20
CA THR A 73 1.47 -4.95 -3.26
C THR A 73 0.81 -3.70 -2.69
N VAL A 74 0.95 -2.57 -3.38
CA VAL A 74 0.31 -1.31 -3.01
C VAL A 74 -0.74 -0.99 -4.06
N ARG A 75 -1.95 -0.69 -3.61
CA ARG A 75 -3.02 -0.19 -4.46
C ARG A 75 -3.45 1.20 -4.03
N VAL A 76 -3.76 2.03 -5.02
CA VAL A 76 -4.23 3.40 -4.85
C VAL A 76 -5.64 3.45 -5.42
N LEU A 77 -6.60 3.82 -4.59
CA LEU A 77 -8.00 3.94 -4.99
C LEU A 77 -8.43 5.40 -4.93
N PRO A 78 -9.18 5.90 -5.91
CA PRO A 78 -9.85 7.19 -5.77
C PRO A 78 -10.75 7.17 -4.54
N HIS A 79 -10.59 8.17 -3.68
CA HIS A 79 -11.41 8.37 -2.50
C HIS A 79 -12.06 9.75 -2.61
N HIS A 80 -13.38 9.83 -2.42
CA HIS A 80 -14.03 11.11 -2.26
C HIS A 80 -14.54 11.20 -0.82
N PRO A 81 -14.15 12.20 -0.02
CA PRO A 81 -14.54 12.30 1.38
C PRO A 81 -16.06 12.49 1.63
N LEU A 82 -16.87 12.53 0.57
CA LEU A 82 -18.35 12.63 0.60
C LEU A 82 -19.03 11.36 0.04
N LEU A 83 -18.29 10.41 -0.51
CA LEU A 83 -18.79 9.12 -0.96
C LEU A 83 -18.47 8.08 0.11
N ALA A 84 -19.51 7.42 0.62
CA ALA A 84 -19.40 6.46 1.73
C ALA A 84 -18.70 5.13 1.34
N SER A 85 -18.24 4.98 0.09
CA SER A 85 -17.38 3.86 -0.31
C SER A 85 -16.32 4.30 -1.31
N ASP A 86 -15.12 3.76 -1.12
CA ASP A 86 -14.05 3.82 -2.12
C ASP A 86 -14.60 3.22 -3.42
N SER A 87 -14.71 4.02 -4.47
CA SER A 87 -15.22 3.53 -5.75
C SER A 87 -14.15 2.63 -6.37
N GLU A 88 -14.48 1.37 -6.68
CA GLU A 88 -13.60 0.40 -7.37
C GLU A 88 -13.32 0.77 -8.85
N LEU A 89 -13.17 2.07 -9.16
CA LEU A 89 -12.71 2.51 -10.47
C LEU A 89 -11.17 2.53 -10.42
N GLY A 90 -10.61 1.37 -10.75
CA GLY A 90 -9.20 1.05 -10.64
C GLY A 90 -8.27 1.99 -11.41
N LEU A 91 -7.32 2.56 -10.67
CA LEU A 91 -6.03 3.00 -11.19
C LEU A 91 -4.93 2.27 -10.39
N ALA A 92 -4.58 1.07 -10.82
CA ALA A 92 -3.45 0.35 -10.25
C ALA A 92 -2.14 0.96 -10.76
N VAL A 93 -1.60 1.96 -10.05
CA VAL A 93 -0.22 2.39 -10.25
C VAL A 93 0.67 1.46 -9.41
N LEU A 94 1.50 0.66 -10.08
CA LEU A 94 2.54 -0.12 -9.44
C LEU A 94 3.56 0.84 -8.82
N ALA A 95 3.64 0.88 -7.49
CA ALA A 95 4.69 1.60 -6.79
C ALA A 95 6.02 0.83 -6.93
N ALA A 96 7.10 1.53 -7.27
CA ALA A 96 8.45 0.99 -7.20
C ALA A 96 8.87 0.91 -5.73
N SER A 97 9.07 -0.30 -5.21
CA SER A 97 9.63 -0.53 -3.88
C SER A 97 11.15 -0.62 -3.98
N ASP A 98 11.86 0.41 -3.53
CA ASP A 98 13.28 0.31 -3.18
C ASP A 98 13.39 -0.49 -1.87
N LEU A 99 13.92 -1.70 -1.97
CA LEU A 99 14.22 -2.56 -0.81
C LEU A 99 15.72 -2.47 -0.52
N GLU A 100 16.11 -1.75 0.53
CA GLU A 100 17.44 -1.92 1.12
C GLU A 100 17.40 -3.10 2.10
N HIS A 101 18.37 -4.00 1.92
CA HIS A 101 18.51 -5.32 2.54
C HIS A 101 19.19 -5.24 3.91
#